data_AF-A0A8H5HGC9-F1
#
_entry.id   AF-A0A8H5HGC9-F1
#
_cell.length_a   1.000
_cell.length_b   1.000
_cell.length_c   1.000
_cell.angle_alpha   90.00
_cell.angle_beta   90.00
_cell.angle_gamma   90.00
#
_symmetry.space_group_name_H-M   'P 1'
#
loop_
_entity.id
_entity.type
_entity.pdbx_description
1 polymer ?
#
loop_
_entity_poly.entity_id
_entity_poly.type
_entity_poly.pdbx_seq_one_letter_code
_entity_poly.pdbx_strand_id
1 'polypeptide(L)'
;MPSIPLLFGPMLIGVFFNMILYGVLIVQVYNYYQMYKKDVSWIRYLVLYLFIVESANTAFDMFIVYEPLILRYGDPDGTKYFPTLFATEPIVIVAVSFPIQLFFAWRINVLTKSIWIPSIIVLLATVSLAGGIWTGVMIAILRLFAKKPELHNPALVWFLSGCVADVLITATLVYTLSKRRTGFVATDDTISKIMRMTVQTGMLTAFFAVGDVIFFMTLPRTALNFLWDLALSKLYSNCLLSTLNARASLNRKVTGSSDRPRISTANNQQRQLDAFESSHARRDIFLPSGMAGVQPLYGPMLIGVFFNMILYGVLIVQMFSYYQTYGSKDAIRTKSLVLYLFLVETINTGLNMVMMYEPLIIRHGTEDATKFFPLMLTSEPIMIVAISTPIQIFFARRIWKFSGSLWIPGAICMLAMCSLAGGIWTAVKTKNLRLFVMKPRLHTPALVWFVTAAAADILITFSLALILYKRKTGHSTTDALIGRIIAFTLQTGFLTALLAISDVIFFLALPRVTINFIWDLILTKIYANSLLSTLNARAEWNNQLEAQRNDLIFHDVQQSVGPRPVVSGNSFPHDIAPTNYESSFYVLEVP
;
A
#
# COMPACT_ATOMS: atom_id res chain seq x y z
N MET A 1 34.71 -14.63 9.77
CA MET A 1 33.61 -13.69 9.45
C MET A 1 32.32 -14.49 9.42
N PRO A 2 31.15 -13.93 9.78
CA PRO A 2 29.87 -14.64 9.65
C PRO A 2 29.63 -15.08 8.20
N SER A 3 28.85 -16.13 8.00
CA SER A 3 28.45 -16.57 6.65
C SER A 3 27.54 -15.53 6.00
N ILE A 4 27.54 -15.48 4.66
CA ILE A 4 26.72 -14.55 3.87
C ILE A 4 25.22 -14.58 4.28
N PRO A 5 24.61 -15.76 4.54
CA PRO A 5 23.24 -15.83 5.03
C PRO A 5 23.00 -15.08 6.34
N LEU A 6 23.96 -15.08 7.27
CA LEU A 6 23.84 -14.37 8.55
C LEU A 6 24.18 -12.88 8.45
N LEU A 7 24.72 -12.43 7.31
CA LEU A 7 25.11 -11.06 7.06
C LEU A 7 24.05 -10.28 6.26
N PHE A 8 23.53 -10.86 5.18
CA PHE A 8 22.57 -10.17 4.30
C PHE A 8 21.17 -10.76 4.31
N GLY A 9 20.99 -12.01 4.73
CA GLY A 9 19.67 -12.65 4.80
C GLY A 9 18.69 -11.87 5.67
N PRO A 10 19.04 -11.56 6.94
CA PRO A 10 18.20 -10.76 7.82
C PRO A 10 17.94 -9.34 7.30
N MET A 11 18.95 -8.69 6.72
CA MET A 11 18.79 -7.36 6.12
C MET A 11 17.77 -7.39 4.97
N LEU A 12 17.91 -8.34 4.04
CA LEU A 12 17.00 -8.47 2.90
C LEU A 12 15.55 -8.68 3.34
N ILE A 13 15.33 -9.54 4.34
CA ILE A 13 14.00 -9.78 4.90
C ILE A 13 13.48 -8.53 5.64
N GLY A 14 14.34 -7.84 6.40
CA GLY A 14 14.02 -6.58 7.07
C GLY A 14 13.58 -5.50 6.07
N VAL A 15 14.29 -5.35 4.95
CA VAL A 15 13.90 -4.45 3.85
C VAL A 15 12.55 -4.85 3.25
N PHE A 16 12.29 -6.14 3.03
CA PHE A 16 10.98 -6.58 2.55
C PHE A 16 9.84 -6.19 3.51
N PHE A 17 10.03 -6.35 4.83
CA PHE A 17 9.05 -5.88 5.81
C PHE A 17 8.90 -4.35 5.80
N ASN A 18 10.00 -3.60 5.69
CA ASN A 18 9.97 -2.14 5.54
C ASN A 18 9.10 -1.72 4.35
N MET A 19 9.28 -2.37 3.19
CA MET A 19 8.48 -2.10 1.98
C MET A 19 6.99 -2.36 2.20
N ILE A 20 6.62 -3.48 2.82
CA ILE A 20 5.22 -3.80 3.13
C ILE A 20 4.62 -2.72 4.04
N LEU A 21 5.33 -2.35 5.11
CA LEU A 21 4.87 -1.32 6.05
C LEU A 21 4.82 0.07 5.41
N TYR A 22 5.69 0.38 4.44
CA TYR A 22 5.62 1.60 3.65
C TYR A 22 4.37 1.64 2.76
N GLY A 23 3.99 0.50 2.17
CA GLY A 23 2.71 0.35 1.47
C GLY A 23 1.50 0.67 2.35
N VAL A 24 1.51 0.19 3.60
CA VAL A 24 0.48 0.53 4.61
C VAL A 24 0.48 2.04 4.88
N LEU A 25 1.66 2.63 5.06
CA LEU A 25 1.83 4.06 5.34
C LEU A 25 1.23 4.92 4.23
N ILE A 26 1.46 4.59 2.97
CA ILE A 26 0.90 5.32 1.81
C ILE A 26 -0.63 5.41 1.92
N VAL A 27 -1.31 4.29 2.19
CA VAL A 27 -2.78 4.28 2.31
C VAL A 27 -3.24 5.06 3.54
N GLN A 28 -2.52 4.99 4.65
CA GLN A 28 -2.84 5.75 5.85
C GLN A 28 -2.69 7.27 5.64
N VAL A 29 -1.64 7.71 4.95
CA VAL A 29 -1.44 9.12 4.57
C VAL A 29 -2.54 9.58 3.62
N TYR A 30 -2.86 8.77 2.60
CA TYR A 30 -3.94 9.06 1.66
C TYR A 30 -5.28 9.25 2.39
N ASN A 31 -5.65 8.29 3.25
CA ASN A 31 -6.89 8.35 4.02
C ASN A 31 -6.93 9.57 4.96
N TYR A 32 -5.79 9.93 5.57
CA TYR A 32 -5.68 11.13 6.42
C TYR A 32 -6.02 12.39 5.62
N TYR A 33 -5.38 12.60 4.46
CA TYR A 33 -5.60 13.81 3.66
C TYR A 33 -7.00 13.88 3.03
N GLN A 34 -7.59 12.73 2.70
CA GLN A 34 -8.98 12.71 2.20
C GLN A 34 -9.98 13.11 3.29
N MET A 35 -9.78 12.62 4.51
CA MET A 35 -10.74 12.80 5.58
C MET A 35 -10.58 14.13 6.35
N TYR A 36 -9.34 14.62 6.51
CA TYR A 36 -9.01 15.73 7.39
C TYR A 36 -8.60 17.01 6.64
N LYS A 37 -9.42 17.44 5.67
CA LYS A 37 -9.14 18.64 4.84
C LYS A 37 -8.99 19.95 5.65
N LYS A 38 -9.55 20.01 6.86
CA LYS A 38 -9.56 21.18 7.77
C LYS A 38 -8.88 20.94 9.12
N ASP A 39 -8.07 19.87 9.28
CA ASP A 39 -7.34 19.64 10.53
C ASP A 39 -6.21 20.66 10.70
N VAL A 40 -5.74 20.82 11.94
CA VAL A 40 -4.73 21.83 12.30
C VAL A 40 -3.47 21.71 11.44
N SER A 41 -3.02 22.84 10.86
CA SER A 41 -1.98 22.85 9.83
C SER A 41 -0.68 22.20 10.25
N TRP A 42 -0.27 22.34 11.52
CA TRP A 42 0.97 21.75 12.02
C TRP A 42 0.94 20.20 12.04
N ILE A 43 -0.21 19.57 12.31
CA ILE A 43 -0.34 18.09 12.22
C ILE A 43 -0.26 17.66 10.75
N ARG A 44 -0.84 18.44 9.84
CA ARG A 44 -0.74 18.15 8.40
C ARG A 44 0.70 18.23 7.92
N TYR A 45 1.44 19.26 8.33
CA TYR A 45 2.87 19.37 8.02
C TYR A 45 3.69 18.24 8.65
N LEU A 46 3.36 17.79 9.86
CA LEU A 46 3.99 16.61 10.48
C LEU A 46 3.75 15.34 9.64
N VAL A 47 2.52 15.10 9.19
CA VAL A 47 2.20 13.94 8.34
C VAL A 47 2.92 14.02 6.99
N LEU A 48 3.01 15.21 6.37
CA LEU A 48 3.78 15.40 5.14
C LEU A 48 5.28 15.16 5.36
N TYR A 49 5.84 15.71 6.44
CA TYR A 49 7.23 15.51 6.82
C TYR A 49 7.54 14.01 6.98
N LEU A 50 6.72 13.29 7.75
CA LEU A 50 6.88 11.85 7.95
C LEU A 50 6.82 11.11 6.62
N PHE A 51 5.86 11.43 5.75
CA PHE A 51 5.78 10.81 4.43
C PHE A 51 7.05 11.00 3.60
N ILE A 52 7.64 12.20 3.57
CA ILE A 52 8.86 12.50 2.82
C ILE A 52 10.06 11.75 3.40
N VAL A 53 10.27 11.84 4.71
CA VAL A 53 11.40 11.19 5.39
C VAL A 53 11.30 9.67 5.26
N GLU A 54 10.10 9.12 5.40
CA GLU A 54 9.86 7.69 5.23
C GLU A 54 10.07 7.25 3.76
N SER A 55 9.68 8.07 2.78
CA SER A 55 9.97 7.78 1.37
C SER A 55 11.48 7.69 1.11
N ALA A 56 12.25 8.61 1.71
CA ALA A 56 13.70 8.61 1.62
C ALA A 56 14.32 7.40 2.32
N ASN A 57 13.84 7.04 3.53
CA ASN A 57 14.25 5.84 4.25
C ASN A 57 14.10 4.60 3.37
N THR A 58 12.91 4.41 2.78
CA THR A 58 12.62 3.26 1.91
C THR A 58 13.57 3.20 0.71
N ALA A 59 13.90 4.33 0.09
CA ALA A 59 14.87 4.36 -1.01
C ALA A 59 16.30 3.98 -0.55
N PHE A 60 16.71 4.45 0.63
CA PHE A 60 18.01 4.08 1.22
C PHE A 60 18.06 2.60 1.58
N ASP A 61 17.02 2.05 2.19
CA ASP A 61 16.93 0.65 2.57
C ASP A 61 17.00 -0.28 1.35
N MET A 62 16.32 0.07 0.25
CA MET A 62 16.48 -0.64 -1.03
C MET A 62 17.94 -0.65 -1.48
N PHE A 63 18.63 0.49 -1.41
CA PHE A 63 20.02 0.61 -1.84
C PHE A 63 21.00 -0.13 -0.93
N ILE A 64 20.75 -0.11 0.40
CA ILE A 64 21.55 -0.80 1.41
C ILE A 64 21.69 -2.29 1.11
N VAL A 65 20.64 -2.93 0.60
CA VAL A 65 20.72 -4.34 0.16
C VAL A 65 21.12 -4.48 -1.31
N TYR A 66 20.78 -3.52 -2.17
CA TYR A 66 21.13 -3.57 -3.60
C TYR A 66 22.65 -3.46 -3.85
N GLU A 67 23.37 -2.63 -3.09
CA GLU A 67 24.81 -2.48 -3.23
C GLU A 67 25.57 -3.80 -3.01
N PRO A 68 25.48 -4.48 -1.84
CA PRO A 68 26.21 -5.71 -1.61
C PRO A 68 25.65 -6.92 -2.39
N LEU A 69 24.33 -6.98 -2.64
CA LEU A 69 23.72 -8.15 -3.28
C LEU A 69 23.68 -8.09 -4.80
N ILE A 70 23.78 -6.90 -5.41
CA ILE A 70 23.68 -6.76 -6.87
C ILE A 70 24.94 -6.10 -7.44
N LEU A 71 25.36 -4.96 -6.90
CA LEU A 71 26.49 -4.21 -7.45
C LEU A 71 27.83 -4.88 -7.14
N ARG A 72 28.02 -5.36 -5.91
CA ARG A 72 29.24 -6.01 -5.41
C ARG A 72 29.07 -7.50 -5.17
N TYR A 73 28.23 -8.15 -5.99
CA TYR A 73 27.95 -9.57 -5.84
C TYR A 73 29.22 -10.42 -6.01
N GLY A 74 29.51 -11.26 -5.02
CA GLY A 74 30.72 -12.11 -5.01
C GLY A 74 32.03 -11.37 -4.75
N ASP A 75 32.01 -10.05 -4.55
CA ASP A 75 33.18 -9.26 -4.19
C ASP A 75 33.46 -9.38 -2.67
N PRO A 76 34.67 -9.79 -2.24
CA PRO A 76 35.06 -9.81 -0.84
C PRO A 76 34.82 -8.48 -0.11
N ASP A 77 35.00 -7.34 -0.78
CA ASP A 77 34.80 -6.02 -0.17
C ASP A 77 33.33 -5.73 0.14
N GLY A 78 32.40 -6.32 -0.61
CA GLY A 78 30.96 -6.24 -0.34
C GLY A 78 30.58 -6.81 1.02
N THR A 79 31.32 -7.81 1.52
CA THR A 79 31.09 -8.45 2.83
C THR A 79 31.90 -7.83 3.98
N LYS A 80 32.95 -7.09 3.64
CA LYS A 80 33.90 -6.51 4.61
C LYS A 80 33.40 -5.18 5.17
N TYR A 81 32.84 -4.34 4.30
CA TYR A 81 32.38 -2.99 4.65
C TYR A 81 30.86 -2.94 4.81
N PHE A 82 30.39 -2.01 5.64
CA PHE A 82 28.98 -1.64 5.63
C PHE A 82 28.61 -1.03 4.28
N PRO A 83 27.36 -1.26 3.80
CA PRO A 83 26.84 -0.55 2.64
C PRO A 83 26.97 0.97 2.83
N THR A 84 27.20 1.69 1.75
CA THR A 84 27.57 3.12 1.81
C THR A 84 26.49 3.98 2.45
N LEU A 85 25.22 3.70 2.18
CA LEU A 85 24.08 4.41 2.79
C LEU A 85 23.68 3.87 4.16
N PHE A 86 24.32 2.82 4.68
CA PHE A 86 23.93 2.22 5.96
C PHE A 86 24.09 3.20 7.15
N ALA A 87 25.03 4.13 7.07
CA ALA A 87 25.21 5.17 8.10
C ALA A 87 24.03 6.15 8.21
N THR A 88 23.21 6.29 7.16
CA THR A 88 22.06 7.19 7.18
C THR A 88 20.89 6.58 7.94
N GLU A 89 20.87 5.25 8.13
CA GLU A 89 19.72 4.55 8.68
C GLU A 89 19.41 4.94 10.13
N PRO A 90 20.36 4.92 11.10
CA PRO A 90 20.10 5.41 12.45
C PRO A 90 19.63 6.87 12.48
N ILE A 91 20.18 7.70 11.59
CA ILE A 91 19.86 9.13 11.49
C ILE A 91 18.43 9.34 11.03
N VAL A 92 17.99 8.58 10.03
CA VAL A 92 16.62 8.67 9.50
C VAL A 92 15.61 8.11 10.51
N ILE A 93 15.94 7.03 11.22
CA ILE A 93 15.07 6.48 12.27
C ILE A 93 14.85 7.53 13.38
N VAL A 94 15.89 8.21 13.86
CA VAL A 94 15.71 9.28 14.87
C VAL A 94 15.04 10.53 14.31
N ALA A 95 15.22 10.85 13.03
CA ALA A 95 14.50 11.93 12.37
C ALA A 95 12.99 11.66 12.27
N VAL A 96 12.58 10.39 12.29
CA VAL A 96 11.17 9.96 12.38
C VAL A 96 10.69 9.89 13.83
N SER A 97 11.43 9.19 14.70
CA SER A 97 10.96 8.91 16.06
C SER A 97 10.89 10.16 16.94
N PHE A 98 11.84 11.09 16.82
CA PHE A 98 11.88 12.32 17.61
C PHE A 98 10.61 13.19 17.45
N PRO A 99 10.20 13.61 16.23
CA PRO A 99 8.97 14.41 16.09
C PRO A 99 7.70 13.65 16.48
N ILE A 100 7.68 12.32 16.33
CA ILE A 100 6.56 11.47 16.80
C ILE A 100 6.46 11.51 18.33
N GLN A 101 7.58 11.36 19.04
CA GLN A 101 7.63 11.42 20.50
C GLN A 101 7.26 12.83 21.02
N LEU A 102 7.70 13.89 20.34
CA LEU A 102 7.27 15.26 20.64
C LEU A 102 5.75 15.46 20.45
N PHE A 103 5.18 14.91 19.37
CA PHE A 103 3.74 14.94 19.13
C PHE A 103 2.98 14.27 20.27
N PHE A 104 3.43 13.09 20.72
CA PHE A 104 2.78 12.39 21.84
C PHE A 104 2.98 13.12 23.18
N ALA A 105 4.14 13.72 23.43
CA ALA A 105 4.37 14.54 24.61
C ALA A 105 3.43 15.75 24.66
N TRP A 106 3.29 16.47 23.53
CA TRP A 106 2.31 17.55 23.38
C TRP A 106 0.89 17.06 23.64
N ARG A 107 0.50 15.94 23.04
CA ARG A 107 -0.82 15.34 23.23
C ARG A 107 -1.07 15.01 24.70
N ILE A 108 -0.11 14.38 25.38
CA ILE A 108 -0.22 14.08 26.81
C ILE A 108 -0.39 15.36 27.62
N ASN A 109 0.38 16.42 27.35
CA ASN A 109 0.25 17.70 28.04
C ASN A 109 -1.17 18.28 27.90
N VAL A 110 -1.74 18.24 26.68
CA VAL A 110 -3.12 18.71 26.44
C VAL A 110 -4.16 17.85 27.19
N LEU A 111 -3.93 16.54 27.35
CA LEU A 111 -4.84 15.65 28.07
C LEU A 111 -4.66 15.66 29.60
N THR A 112 -3.46 15.84 30.14
CA THR A 112 -3.23 15.80 31.59
C THR A 112 -3.23 17.19 32.21
N LYS A 113 -3.02 18.24 31.42
CA LYS A 113 -2.74 19.62 31.86
C LYS A 113 -1.52 19.71 32.79
N SER A 114 -0.60 18.75 32.72
CA SER A 114 0.62 18.67 33.53
C SER A 114 1.84 18.51 32.64
N ILE A 115 2.89 19.27 32.95
CA ILE A 115 4.12 19.32 32.14
C ILE A 115 5.16 18.27 32.52
N TRP A 116 5.07 17.68 33.72
CA TRP A 116 6.10 16.78 34.25
C TRP A 116 6.37 15.55 33.37
N ILE A 117 5.32 14.77 33.05
CA ILE A 117 5.47 13.57 32.21
C ILE A 117 5.93 13.94 30.78
N PRO A 118 5.30 14.93 30.09
CA PRO A 118 5.81 15.42 28.80
C PRO A 118 7.28 15.82 28.83
N SER A 119 7.75 16.53 29.85
CA SER A 119 9.16 16.94 29.97
C SER A 119 10.12 15.75 30.05
N ILE A 120 9.75 14.70 30.79
CA ILE A 120 10.55 13.46 30.87
C ILE A 120 10.59 12.78 29.49
N ILE A 121 9.46 12.73 28.78
CA ILE A 121 9.40 12.15 27.42
C ILE A 121 10.31 12.93 26.46
N VAL A 122 10.27 14.27 26.50
CA VAL A 122 11.12 15.12 25.65
C VAL A 122 12.60 14.90 25.97
N LEU A 123 12.97 14.81 27.25
CA LEU A 123 14.35 14.51 27.66
C LEU A 123 14.81 13.16 27.09
N LEU A 124 14.03 12.10 27.29
CA LEU A 124 14.35 10.77 26.75
C LEU A 124 14.45 10.78 25.21
N ALA A 125 13.54 11.49 24.54
CA ALA A 125 13.56 11.66 23.08
C ALA A 125 14.84 12.36 22.60
N THR A 126 15.32 13.38 23.33
CA THR A 126 16.58 14.06 22.99
C THR A 126 17.82 13.17 23.22
N VAL A 127 17.83 12.34 24.27
CA VAL A 127 18.90 11.35 24.50
C VAL A 127 18.89 10.29 23.39
N SER A 128 17.71 9.82 23.00
CA SER A 128 17.53 8.89 21.88
C SER A 128 18.05 9.48 20.56
N LEU A 129 17.69 10.73 20.26
CA LEU A 129 18.17 11.46 19.08
C LEU A 129 19.71 11.56 19.05
N ALA A 130 20.33 11.95 20.17
CA ALA A 130 21.78 12.03 20.27
C ALA A 130 22.46 10.66 20.10
N GLY A 131 21.90 9.60 20.70
CA GLY A 131 22.40 8.23 20.56
C GLY A 131 22.32 7.70 19.12
N GLY A 132 21.23 7.96 18.40
CA GLY A 132 21.07 7.54 17.01
C GLY A 132 22.01 8.29 16.05
N ILE A 133 22.17 9.60 16.24
CA ILE A 133 23.17 10.39 15.48
C ILE A 133 24.58 9.88 15.76
N TRP A 134 24.93 9.62 17.03
CA TRP A 134 26.22 9.06 17.40
C TRP A 134 26.44 7.69 16.74
N THR A 135 25.43 6.82 16.73
CA THR A 135 25.49 5.51 16.07
C THR A 135 25.75 5.66 14.57
N GLY A 136 25.01 6.52 13.87
CA GLY A 136 25.20 6.76 12.43
C GLY A 136 26.58 7.31 12.09
N VAL A 137 27.09 8.28 12.87
CA VAL A 137 28.45 8.82 12.71
C VAL A 137 29.51 7.74 12.96
N MET A 138 29.33 6.90 13.98
CA MET A 138 30.26 5.81 14.29
C MET A 138 30.30 4.77 13.16
N ILE A 139 29.15 4.43 12.56
CA ILE A 139 29.09 3.56 11.37
C ILE A 139 29.89 4.18 10.21
N ALA A 140 29.72 5.49 9.96
CA ALA A 140 30.42 6.20 8.89
C ALA A 140 31.94 6.25 9.06
N ILE A 141 32.42 6.29 10.31
CA ILE A 141 33.86 6.27 10.65
C ILE A 141 34.42 4.85 10.61
N LEU A 142 33.77 3.89 11.25
CA LEU A 142 34.29 2.53 11.38
C LEU A 142 34.30 1.79 10.05
N ARG A 143 33.24 1.95 9.25
CA ARG A 143 32.99 1.34 7.92
C ARG A 143 33.08 -0.19 7.82
N LEU A 144 33.71 -0.88 8.78
CA LEU A 144 34.00 -2.29 8.80
C LEU A 144 32.94 -3.05 9.59
N PHE A 145 32.34 -4.06 8.97
CA PHE A 145 31.32 -4.89 9.63
C PHE A 145 31.90 -5.65 10.84
N ALA A 146 33.18 -6.02 10.78
CA ALA A 146 33.89 -6.68 11.89
C ALA A 146 33.94 -5.83 13.17
N LYS A 147 33.87 -4.50 13.05
CA LYS A 147 33.88 -3.56 14.18
C LYS A 147 32.48 -3.19 14.68
N LYS A 148 31.43 -3.87 14.18
CA LYS A 148 30.06 -3.71 14.68
C LYS A 148 29.94 -3.72 16.22
N PRO A 149 30.69 -4.53 16.98
CA PRO A 149 30.62 -4.49 18.45
C PRO A 149 31.02 -3.14 19.09
N GLU A 150 31.76 -2.28 18.39
CA GLU A 150 32.09 -0.94 18.88
C GLU A 150 30.88 0.01 18.86
N LEU A 151 29.79 -0.37 18.16
CA LEU A 151 28.52 0.37 18.11
C LEU A 151 27.63 0.10 19.33
N HIS A 152 27.99 -0.80 20.25
CA HIS A 152 27.11 -1.18 21.36
C HIS A 152 26.74 -0.02 22.26
N ASN A 153 27.72 0.79 22.68
CA ASN A 153 27.49 1.90 23.59
C ASN A 153 26.54 2.96 23.01
N PRO A 154 26.77 3.52 21.80
CA PRO A 154 25.86 4.50 21.24
C PRO A 154 24.47 3.93 20.94
N ALA A 155 24.40 2.69 20.45
CA ALA A 155 23.14 2.00 20.18
C ALA A 155 22.33 1.72 21.47
N LEU A 156 22.99 1.33 22.57
CA LEU A 156 22.32 1.10 23.86
C LEU A 156 21.70 2.39 24.40
N VAL A 157 22.44 3.51 24.36
CA VAL A 157 21.90 4.82 24.77
C VAL A 157 20.67 5.18 23.94
N TRP A 158 20.74 4.96 22.62
CA TRP A 158 19.63 5.21 21.70
C TRP A 158 18.41 4.33 22.01
N PHE A 159 18.56 3.01 21.97
CA PHE A 159 17.45 2.07 22.10
C PHE A 159 16.82 2.10 23.50
N LEU A 160 17.63 2.18 24.57
CA LEU A 160 17.11 2.17 25.93
C LEU A 160 16.28 3.42 26.23
N SER A 161 16.78 4.60 25.83
CA SER A 161 16.05 5.86 26.05
C SER A 161 14.76 5.92 25.22
N GLY A 162 14.80 5.48 23.95
CA GLY A 162 13.62 5.38 23.10
C GLY A 162 12.58 4.40 23.66
N CYS A 163 12.99 3.20 24.08
CA CYS A 163 12.11 2.20 24.67
C CYS A 163 11.41 2.70 25.94
N VAL A 164 12.15 3.35 26.85
CA VAL A 164 11.57 3.94 28.07
C VAL A 164 10.58 5.05 27.71
N ALA A 165 10.89 5.89 26.72
CA ALA A 165 9.97 6.92 26.25
C ALA A 165 8.66 6.32 25.72
N ASP A 166 8.73 5.27 24.90
CA ASP A 166 7.55 4.65 24.29
C ASP A 166 6.66 3.93 25.30
N VAL A 167 7.27 3.24 26.27
CA VAL A 167 6.54 2.62 27.39
C VAL A 167 5.83 3.69 28.20
N LEU A 168 6.51 4.80 28.51
CA LEU A 168 5.94 5.92 29.26
C LEU A 168 4.80 6.59 28.48
N ILE A 169 4.97 6.84 27.18
CA ILE A 169 3.92 7.39 26.30
C ILE A 169 2.70 6.47 26.29
N THR A 170 2.90 5.18 26.06
CA THR A 170 1.82 4.20 25.94
C THR A 170 1.07 4.06 27.25
N ALA A 171 1.77 3.85 28.37
CA ALA A 171 1.16 3.74 29.69
C ALA A 171 0.38 5.00 30.07
N THR A 172 0.95 6.19 29.83
CA THR A 172 0.31 7.47 30.17
C THR A 172 -0.93 7.73 29.33
N LEU A 173 -0.88 7.48 28.02
CA LEU A 173 -2.04 7.65 27.13
C LEU A 173 -3.17 6.69 27.50
N VAL A 174 -2.87 5.42 27.77
CA VAL A 174 -3.86 4.42 28.16
C VAL A 174 -4.49 4.78 29.51
N TYR A 175 -3.68 5.14 30.51
CA TYR A 175 -4.17 5.57 31.81
C TYR A 175 -5.06 6.80 31.71
N THR A 176 -4.63 7.82 30.97
CA THR A 176 -5.35 9.09 30.86
C THR A 176 -6.67 8.94 30.08
N LEU A 177 -6.68 8.12 29.02
CA LEU A 177 -7.90 7.82 28.26
C LEU A 177 -8.88 6.98 29.07
N SER A 178 -8.39 6.01 29.86
CA SER A 178 -9.21 5.20 30.77
C SER A 178 -9.96 6.07 31.78
N LYS A 179 -9.28 7.05 32.39
CA LYS A 179 -9.86 7.97 33.38
C LYS A 179 -10.89 8.94 32.79
N ARG A 180 -10.88 9.17 31.47
CA ARG A 180 -11.77 10.09 30.75
C ARG A 180 -13.02 9.42 30.16
N ARG A 181 -13.33 8.19 30.58
CA ARG A 181 -14.62 7.56 30.26
C ARG A 181 -15.76 8.41 30.81
N THR A 182 -16.74 8.65 29.96
CA THR A 182 -17.81 9.65 30.16
C THR A 182 -19.10 9.03 30.68
N GLY A 183 -19.19 7.68 30.72
CA GLY A 183 -20.39 6.94 31.11
C GLY A 183 -21.38 6.71 29.97
N PHE A 184 -21.20 7.38 28.82
CA PHE A 184 -22.00 7.15 27.62
C PHE A 184 -21.44 5.98 26.80
N VAL A 185 -22.25 4.95 26.59
CA VAL A 185 -21.86 3.69 25.91
C VAL A 185 -21.19 3.94 24.55
N ALA A 186 -21.74 4.83 23.71
CA ALA A 186 -21.19 5.11 22.37
C ALA A 186 -19.81 5.80 22.41
N THR A 187 -19.61 6.72 23.35
CA THR A 187 -18.33 7.42 23.55
C THR A 187 -17.30 6.49 24.18
N ASP A 188 -17.70 5.72 25.19
CA ASP A 188 -16.82 4.81 25.92
C ASP A 188 -16.40 3.59 25.09
N ASP A 189 -17.26 3.10 24.20
CA ASP A 189 -16.92 2.09 23.18
C ASP A 189 -15.83 2.59 22.23
N THR A 190 -15.91 3.86 21.86
CA THR A 190 -14.95 4.49 20.95
C THR A 190 -13.63 4.75 21.65
N ILE A 191 -13.65 5.27 22.87
CA ILE A 191 -12.45 5.38 23.72
C ILE A 191 -11.81 4.00 23.89
N SER A 192 -12.60 2.95 24.14
CA SER A 192 -12.10 1.58 24.28
C SER A 192 -11.53 1.02 22.97
N LYS A 193 -12.09 1.38 21.81
CA LYS A 193 -11.51 1.03 20.49
C LYS A 193 -10.18 1.73 20.26
N ILE A 194 -10.07 3.03 20.57
CA ILE A 194 -8.82 3.79 20.45
C ILE A 194 -7.76 3.23 21.40
N MET A 195 -8.11 2.97 22.67
CA MET A 195 -7.19 2.35 23.62
C MET A 195 -6.70 0.98 23.16
N ARG A 196 -7.60 0.10 22.68
CA ARG A 196 -7.21 -1.21 22.12
C ARG A 196 -6.28 -1.06 20.92
N MET A 197 -6.59 -0.16 19.99
CA MET A 197 -5.73 0.09 18.84
C MET A 197 -4.36 0.62 19.25
N THR A 198 -4.31 1.62 20.13
CA THR A 198 -3.05 2.20 20.64
C THR A 198 -2.20 1.17 21.38
N VAL A 199 -2.83 0.31 22.20
CA VAL A 199 -2.12 -0.79 22.88
C VAL A 199 -1.63 -1.82 21.88
N GLN A 200 -2.47 -2.25 20.93
CA GLN A 200 -2.08 -3.23 19.91
C GLN A 200 -0.92 -2.72 19.04
N THR A 201 -0.95 -1.45 18.62
CA THR A 201 0.14 -0.86 17.84
C THR A 201 1.40 -0.64 18.68
N GLY A 202 1.27 -0.22 19.94
CA GLY A 202 2.39 -0.05 20.87
C GLY A 202 3.05 -1.38 21.29
N MET A 203 2.28 -2.46 21.40
CA MET A 203 2.81 -3.80 21.65
C MET A 203 3.61 -4.33 20.45
N LEU A 204 3.15 -4.04 19.22
CA LEU A 204 3.85 -4.46 18.02
C LEU A 204 5.21 -3.74 17.87
N THR A 205 5.26 -2.43 18.09
CA THR A 205 6.52 -1.66 18.09
C THR A 205 7.46 -2.15 19.18
N ALA A 206 6.95 -2.39 20.40
CA ALA A 206 7.75 -2.92 21.50
C ALA A 206 8.32 -4.30 21.21
N PHE A 207 7.54 -5.19 20.58
CA PHE A 207 8.00 -6.53 20.20
C PHE A 207 9.19 -6.46 19.23
N PHE A 208 9.11 -5.62 18.20
CA PHE A 208 10.21 -5.44 17.25
C PHE A 208 11.43 -4.79 17.91
N ALA A 209 11.24 -3.78 18.75
CA ALA A 209 12.34 -3.09 19.43
C ALA A 209 13.08 -4.02 20.41
N VAL A 210 12.34 -4.85 21.16
CA VAL A 210 12.92 -5.87 22.04
C VAL A 210 13.69 -6.91 21.22
N GLY A 211 13.14 -7.36 20.09
CA GLY A 211 13.83 -8.26 19.17
C GLY A 211 15.17 -7.68 18.70
N ASP A 212 15.17 -6.45 18.21
CA ASP A 212 16.38 -5.77 17.76
C ASP A 212 17.45 -5.72 18.86
N VAL A 213 17.11 -5.21 20.05
CA VAL A 213 18.06 -5.10 21.18
C VAL A 213 18.61 -6.47 21.59
N ILE A 214 17.76 -7.49 21.70
CA ILE A 214 18.19 -8.84 22.06
C ILE A 214 19.19 -9.37 21.04
N PHE A 215 18.87 -9.34 19.75
CA PHE A 215 19.74 -9.88 18.72
C PHE A 215 21.02 -9.06 18.54
N PHE A 216 20.94 -7.74 18.74
CA PHE A 216 22.07 -6.84 18.68
C PHE A 216 23.08 -7.13 19.81
N MET A 217 22.60 -7.35 21.04
CA MET A 217 23.46 -7.63 22.19
C MET A 217 23.96 -9.09 22.24
N THR A 218 23.12 -10.05 21.86
CA THR A 218 23.47 -11.49 21.99
C THR A 218 24.27 -12.01 20.80
N LEU A 219 24.04 -11.50 19.59
CA LEU A 219 24.68 -11.97 18.36
C LEU A 219 25.38 -10.82 17.60
N PRO A 220 26.34 -10.13 18.24
CA PRO A 220 26.92 -8.88 17.74
C PRO A 220 27.75 -9.01 16.46
N ARG A 221 28.11 -10.24 16.09
CA ARG A 221 28.85 -10.57 14.86
C ARG A 221 27.94 -10.93 13.69
N THR A 222 26.61 -10.93 13.88
CA THR A 222 25.62 -11.23 12.82
C THR A 222 24.80 -9.99 12.50
N ALA A 223 24.04 -10.05 11.41
CA ALA A 223 23.09 -9.01 11.00
C ALA A 223 21.65 -9.28 11.47
N LEU A 224 21.43 -10.25 12.35
CA LEU A 224 20.07 -10.69 12.72
C LEU A 224 19.21 -9.59 13.33
N ASN A 225 19.82 -8.61 14.01
CA ASN A 225 19.11 -7.48 14.57
C ASN A 225 18.45 -6.61 13.47
N PHE A 226 19.07 -6.50 12.29
CA PHE A 226 18.54 -5.68 11.18
C PHE A 226 17.23 -6.22 10.60
N LEU A 227 16.89 -7.48 10.84
CA LEU A 227 15.55 -8.00 10.54
C LEU A 227 14.45 -7.16 11.24
N TRP A 228 14.77 -6.72 12.45
CA TRP A 228 13.86 -6.00 13.34
C TRP A 228 14.01 -4.49 13.16
N ASP A 229 15.25 -4.01 13.16
CA ASP A 229 15.61 -2.58 13.09
C ASP A 229 15.03 -1.89 11.84
N LEU A 230 15.24 -2.50 10.66
CA LEU A 230 14.78 -1.95 9.37
C LEU A 230 13.26 -1.77 9.29
N ALA A 231 12.47 -2.48 10.10
CA ALA A 231 11.03 -2.34 10.14
C ALA A 231 10.54 -1.29 11.16
N LEU A 232 11.37 -0.87 12.11
CA LEU A 232 10.96 -0.04 13.25
C LEU A 232 10.48 1.35 12.83
N SER A 233 11.21 2.06 11.97
CA SER A 233 10.84 3.41 11.48
C SER A 233 9.39 3.44 11.01
N LYS A 234 9.05 2.51 10.11
CA LYS A 234 7.71 2.37 9.54
C LYS A 234 6.65 2.02 10.57
N LEU A 235 6.97 1.21 11.58
CA LEU A 235 6.03 0.88 12.63
C LEU A 235 5.68 2.11 13.47
N TYR A 236 6.64 3.00 13.77
CA TYR A 236 6.37 4.26 14.46
C TYR A 236 5.40 5.14 13.67
N SER A 237 5.70 5.39 12.39
CA SER A 237 4.86 6.22 11.53
C SER A 237 3.45 5.63 11.35
N ASN A 238 3.35 4.32 11.11
CA ASN A 238 2.06 3.63 10.99
C ASN A 238 1.24 3.65 12.30
N CYS A 239 1.90 3.57 13.46
CA CYS A 239 1.24 3.67 14.77
C CYS A 239 0.64 5.07 14.98
N LEU A 240 1.42 6.11 14.69
CA LEU A 240 0.95 7.50 14.78
C LEU A 240 -0.22 7.76 13.82
N LEU A 241 -0.08 7.40 12.54
CA LEU A 241 -1.12 7.65 11.54
C LEU A 241 -2.37 6.81 11.79
N SER A 242 -2.25 5.56 12.24
CA SER A 242 -3.40 4.76 12.69
C SER A 242 -4.17 5.46 13.81
N THR A 243 -3.45 6.06 14.77
CA THR A 243 -4.06 6.82 15.87
C THR A 243 -4.76 8.10 15.39
N LEU A 244 -4.17 8.81 14.43
CA LEU A 244 -4.79 9.99 13.80
C LEU A 244 -6.04 9.60 13.00
N ASN A 245 -5.94 8.55 12.19
CA ASN A 245 -7.03 8.05 11.36
C ASN A 245 -8.18 7.45 12.18
N ALA A 246 -7.94 6.99 13.41
CA ALA A 246 -9.01 6.53 14.29
C ALA A 246 -9.99 7.65 14.72
N ARG A 247 -9.58 8.93 14.74
CA ARG A 247 -10.43 10.09 15.12
C ARG A 247 -11.67 10.23 14.22
N ALA A 248 -11.60 9.72 12.99
CA ALA A 248 -12.63 9.80 11.99
C ALA A 248 -13.82 8.88 12.29
N SER A 249 -13.52 7.67 12.78
CA SER A 249 -14.54 6.73 13.24
C SER A 249 -15.34 7.28 14.42
N LEU A 250 -14.76 8.21 15.19
CA LEU A 250 -15.43 8.91 16.29
C LEU A 250 -16.41 9.96 15.73
N ASN A 251 -15.96 10.82 14.81
CA ASN A 251 -16.83 11.84 14.23
C ASN A 251 -18.03 11.22 13.52
N ARG A 252 -17.86 10.13 12.75
CA ARG A 252 -18.96 9.49 12.00
C ARG A 252 -20.01 8.81 12.89
N LYS A 253 -19.65 8.37 14.10
CA LYS A 253 -20.60 7.78 15.06
C LYS A 253 -21.33 8.84 15.88
N VAL A 254 -20.64 9.93 16.24
CA VAL A 254 -21.23 11.03 17.03
C VAL A 254 -22.17 11.89 16.17
N THR A 255 -21.83 12.16 14.91
CA THR A 255 -22.73 12.87 13.98
C THR A 255 -23.89 12.02 13.46
N GLY A 256 -23.89 10.71 13.71
CA GLY A 256 -25.06 9.86 13.49
C GLY A 256 -26.17 10.07 14.52
N SER A 257 -25.92 10.85 15.58
CA SER A 257 -26.86 11.05 16.68
C SER A 257 -27.18 12.51 16.98
N SER A 258 -26.36 13.49 16.56
CA SER A 258 -26.68 14.91 16.75
C SER A 258 -25.91 15.80 15.77
N ASP A 259 -26.66 16.74 15.21
CA ASP A 259 -26.26 17.94 14.47
C ASP A 259 -25.83 17.90 13.00
N ARG A 260 -26.69 18.59 12.22
CA ARG A 260 -26.55 19.06 10.85
C ARG A 260 -25.47 20.15 10.78
N PRO A 261 -24.49 20.08 9.87
CA PRO A 261 -23.65 21.23 9.57
C PRO A 261 -24.33 22.14 8.52
N ARG A 262 -24.47 23.42 8.86
CA ARG A 262 -24.76 24.50 7.90
C ARG A 262 -23.58 24.64 6.94
N ILE A 263 -23.84 24.53 5.64
CA ILE A 263 -22.87 24.75 4.57
C ILE A 263 -22.88 26.23 4.19
N SER A 264 -21.73 26.88 4.31
CA SER A 264 -21.44 28.18 3.69
C SER A 264 -20.90 27.94 2.28
N THR A 265 -21.62 28.42 1.27
CA THR A 265 -21.25 28.39 -0.14
C THR A 265 -20.09 29.34 -0.41
N ALA A 266 -19.04 28.87 -1.09
CA ALA A 266 -18.06 29.72 -1.76
C ALA A 266 -17.71 29.10 -3.11
N ASN A 267 -18.15 29.77 -4.17
CA ASN A 267 -17.78 29.52 -5.56
C ASN A 267 -16.42 30.14 -5.89
N ASN A 268 -15.82 29.60 -6.96
CA ASN A 268 -14.76 30.11 -7.85
C ASN A 268 -13.52 29.19 -7.85
N GLN A 269 -12.85 28.89 -8.95
CA GLN A 269 -13.12 28.98 -10.39
C GLN A 269 -11.95 28.21 -11.02
N GLN A 270 -12.21 27.49 -12.10
CA GLN A 270 -11.26 26.63 -12.78
C GLN A 270 -10.57 27.40 -13.91
N ARG A 271 -9.25 27.21 -14.10
CA ARG A 271 -8.56 27.41 -15.38
C ARG A 271 -7.42 26.40 -15.54
N GLN A 272 -7.46 25.70 -16.68
CA GLN A 272 -6.34 24.97 -17.30
C GLN A 272 -5.57 25.91 -18.22
N LEU A 273 -4.32 25.56 -18.55
CA LEU A 273 -3.80 25.51 -19.93
C LEU A 273 -2.42 24.81 -19.97
N ASP A 274 -2.08 24.35 -21.17
CA ASP A 274 -1.26 23.19 -21.51
C ASP A 274 0.26 23.41 -21.69
N ALA A 275 0.96 22.28 -21.69
CA ALA A 275 2.13 21.84 -22.47
C ALA A 275 3.29 22.80 -22.81
N PHE A 276 4.51 22.36 -22.47
CA PHE A 276 5.63 22.37 -23.41
C PHE A 276 6.51 21.13 -23.25
N GLU A 277 6.95 20.61 -24.38
CA GLU A 277 7.59 19.30 -24.57
C GLU A 277 9.10 19.42 -24.75
N SER A 278 9.78 18.33 -24.39
CA SER A 278 10.98 17.75 -25.03
C SER A 278 12.39 18.03 -24.49
N SER A 279 13.10 16.88 -24.43
CA SER A 279 14.50 16.65 -24.78
C SER A 279 15.57 16.81 -23.69
N HIS A 280 16.10 15.68 -23.20
CA HIS A 280 17.50 15.29 -23.51
C HIS A 280 17.86 13.84 -23.09
N ALA A 281 18.51 13.17 -24.04
CA ALA A 281 19.54 12.14 -23.92
C ALA A 281 19.24 10.79 -23.21
N ARG A 282 18.86 9.81 -24.04
CA ARG A 282 19.08 8.38 -23.83
C ARG A 282 20.59 8.13 -23.74
N ARG A 283 21.09 7.68 -22.58
CA ARG A 283 22.40 7.04 -22.47
C ARG A 283 22.19 5.54 -22.54
N ASP A 284 22.51 4.97 -23.70
CA ASP A 284 22.64 3.53 -23.87
C ASP A 284 23.92 3.09 -23.13
N ILE A 285 23.75 2.40 -22.00
CA ILE A 285 24.85 1.71 -21.31
C ILE A 285 25.11 0.41 -22.07
N PHE A 286 26.17 0.43 -22.88
CA PHE A 286 26.72 -0.76 -23.52
C PHE A 286 27.34 -1.65 -22.43
N LEU A 287 26.70 -2.77 -22.10
CA LEU A 287 27.30 -3.81 -21.24
C LEU A 287 28.20 -4.71 -22.11
N PRO A 288 29.45 -5.00 -21.69
CA PRO A 288 30.34 -5.87 -22.46
C PRO A 288 29.76 -7.28 -22.56
N SER A 289 29.82 -7.83 -23.77
CA SER A 289 29.48 -9.21 -24.10
C SER A 289 30.46 -10.19 -23.44
N GLY A 290 30.10 -10.62 -22.24
CA GLY A 290 30.49 -11.84 -21.53
C GLY A 290 29.24 -12.34 -20.79
N MET A 291 29.18 -13.60 -20.34
CA MET A 291 27.99 -14.17 -19.69
C MET A 291 27.32 -13.19 -18.70
N ALA A 292 26.00 -12.98 -18.83
CA ALA A 292 25.27 -11.95 -18.10
C ALA A 292 25.60 -12.00 -16.60
N GLY A 293 26.20 -10.93 -16.07
CA GLY A 293 26.46 -10.80 -14.64
C GLY A 293 25.17 -10.76 -13.82
N VAL A 294 25.28 -10.83 -12.49
CA VAL A 294 24.13 -10.78 -11.58
C VAL A 294 23.28 -9.52 -11.75
N GLN A 295 23.89 -8.39 -12.12
CA GLN A 295 23.20 -7.11 -12.28
C GLN A 295 22.02 -7.15 -13.26
N PRO A 296 22.20 -7.51 -14.55
CA PRO A 296 21.09 -7.59 -15.52
C PRO A 296 20.11 -8.76 -15.28
N LEU A 297 20.46 -9.73 -14.42
CA LEU A 297 19.62 -10.89 -14.11
C LEU A 297 18.76 -10.69 -12.87
N TYR A 298 19.30 -10.12 -11.80
CA TYR A 298 18.63 -10.04 -10.51
C TYR A 298 18.32 -8.61 -10.08
N GLY A 299 19.04 -7.60 -10.59
CA GLY A 299 18.78 -6.19 -10.27
C GLY A 299 17.35 -5.78 -10.60
N PRO A 300 16.88 -5.97 -11.85
CA PRO A 300 15.51 -5.66 -12.22
C PRO A 300 14.45 -6.48 -11.45
N MET A 301 14.71 -7.77 -11.23
CA MET A 301 13.79 -8.63 -10.47
C MET A 301 13.64 -8.15 -9.04
N LEU A 302 14.74 -7.80 -8.37
CA LEU A 302 14.73 -7.31 -7.00
C LEU A 302 13.98 -5.97 -6.88
N ILE A 303 14.15 -5.06 -7.84
CA ILE A 303 13.37 -3.82 -7.93
C ILE A 303 11.87 -4.13 -8.08
N GLY A 304 11.52 -5.05 -8.97
CA GLY A 304 10.13 -5.52 -9.13
C GLY A 304 9.56 -6.09 -7.83
N VAL A 305 10.34 -6.90 -7.10
CA VAL A 305 9.95 -7.42 -5.78
C VAL A 305 9.75 -6.29 -4.77
N PHE A 306 10.60 -5.27 -4.71
CA PHE A 306 10.39 -4.14 -3.79
C PHE A 306 9.04 -3.44 -4.02
N PHE A 307 8.70 -3.11 -5.27
CA PHE A 307 7.40 -2.52 -5.58
C PHE A 307 6.24 -3.49 -5.32
N ASN A 308 6.43 -4.79 -5.58
CA ASN A 308 5.46 -5.84 -5.25
C ASN A 308 5.15 -5.87 -3.73
N MET A 309 6.16 -5.71 -2.87
CA MET A 309 6.00 -5.64 -1.41
C MET A 309 5.23 -4.39 -0.97
N ILE A 310 5.57 -3.22 -1.55
CA ILE A 310 4.84 -1.97 -1.28
C ILE A 310 3.35 -2.13 -1.65
N LEU A 311 3.06 -2.68 -2.82
CA LEU A 311 1.69 -2.90 -3.27
C LEU A 311 0.95 -3.96 -2.45
N TYR A 312 1.66 -4.94 -1.88
CA TYR A 312 1.07 -5.88 -0.92
C TYR A 312 0.69 -5.18 0.39
N GLY A 313 1.50 -4.22 0.87
CA GLY A 313 1.14 -3.34 1.99
C GLY A 313 -0.17 -2.57 1.75
N VAL A 314 -0.33 -2.02 0.53
CA VAL A 314 -1.58 -1.37 0.11
C VAL A 314 -2.76 -2.35 0.16
N LEU A 315 -2.56 -3.57 -0.36
CA LEU A 315 -3.58 -4.62 -0.40
C LEU A 315 -4.07 -5.01 1.00
N ILE A 316 -3.18 -5.09 1.99
CA ILE A 316 -3.54 -5.37 3.39
C ILE A 316 -4.55 -4.34 3.91
N VAL A 317 -4.28 -3.04 3.71
CA VAL A 317 -5.17 -1.97 4.20
C VAL A 317 -6.49 -1.96 3.45
N GLN A 318 -6.46 -2.19 2.13
CA GLN A 318 -7.68 -2.28 1.33
C GLN A 318 -8.56 -3.46 1.73
N MET A 319 -7.97 -4.64 2.02
CA MET A 319 -8.70 -5.82 2.49
C MET A 319 -9.33 -5.56 3.85
N PHE A 320 -8.56 -4.99 4.79
CA PHE A 320 -9.06 -4.64 6.11
C PHE A 320 -10.22 -3.64 6.04
N SER A 321 -10.08 -2.60 5.21
CA SER A 321 -11.12 -1.58 4.99
C SER A 321 -12.40 -2.18 4.38
N TYR A 322 -12.25 -3.14 3.47
CA TYR A 322 -13.37 -3.86 2.86
C TYR A 322 -14.16 -4.64 3.92
N TYR A 323 -13.50 -5.47 4.73
CA TYR A 323 -14.18 -6.28 5.73
C TYR A 323 -14.81 -5.45 6.85
N GLN A 324 -14.19 -4.32 7.23
CA GLN A 324 -14.82 -3.41 8.18
C GLN A 324 -16.10 -2.76 7.64
N THR A 325 -16.17 -2.49 6.34
CA THR A 325 -17.28 -1.76 5.74
C THR A 325 -18.40 -2.68 5.24
N TYR A 326 -18.04 -3.80 4.60
CA TYR A 326 -18.96 -4.71 3.90
C TYR A 326 -19.00 -6.13 4.46
N GLY A 327 -18.24 -6.42 5.52
CA GLY A 327 -18.12 -7.77 6.10
C GLY A 327 -19.44 -8.41 6.51
N SER A 328 -20.46 -7.62 6.88
CA SER A 328 -21.83 -8.11 7.13
C SER A 328 -22.75 -7.99 5.92
N LYS A 329 -22.55 -6.99 5.05
CA LYS A 329 -23.51 -6.60 3.98
C LYS A 329 -23.38 -7.38 2.68
N ASP A 330 -22.16 -7.67 2.24
CA ASP A 330 -21.94 -8.24 0.90
C ASP A 330 -22.28 -9.74 0.81
N ALA A 331 -22.60 -10.20 -0.40
CA ALA A 331 -22.81 -11.62 -0.66
C ALA A 331 -21.55 -12.44 -0.34
N ILE A 332 -21.74 -13.68 0.15
CA ILE A 332 -20.62 -14.55 0.55
C ILE A 332 -19.62 -14.77 -0.60
N ARG A 333 -20.09 -14.81 -1.85
CA ARG A 333 -19.23 -14.96 -3.04
C ARG A 333 -18.19 -13.85 -3.18
N THR A 334 -18.57 -12.59 -2.99
CA THR A 334 -17.64 -11.44 -3.10
C THR A 334 -16.67 -11.44 -1.92
N LYS A 335 -17.14 -11.78 -0.71
CA LYS A 335 -16.28 -11.94 0.46
C LYS A 335 -15.25 -13.06 0.25
N SER A 336 -15.69 -14.23 -0.21
CA SER A 336 -14.82 -15.36 -0.53
C SER A 336 -13.80 -15.01 -1.60
N LEU A 337 -14.17 -14.24 -2.64
CA LEU A 337 -13.23 -13.76 -3.65
C LEU A 337 -12.16 -12.85 -3.05
N VAL A 338 -12.54 -11.89 -2.21
CA VAL A 338 -11.58 -10.98 -1.55
C VAL A 338 -10.65 -11.76 -0.60
N LEU A 339 -11.18 -12.72 0.17
CA LEU A 339 -10.35 -13.58 1.02
C LEU A 339 -9.39 -14.45 0.19
N TYR A 340 -9.89 -15.06 -0.88
CA TYR A 340 -9.09 -15.87 -1.80
C TYR A 340 -7.93 -15.05 -2.37
N LEU A 341 -8.21 -13.86 -2.92
CA LEU A 341 -7.17 -12.99 -3.49
C LEU A 341 -6.14 -12.61 -2.43
N PHE A 342 -6.56 -12.28 -1.22
CA PHE A 342 -5.63 -11.97 -0.13
C PHE A 342 -4.70 -13.16 0.20
N LEU A 343 -5.25 -14.37 0.31
CA LEU A 343 -4.47 -15.57 0.62
C LEU A 343 -3.47 -15.91 -0.51
N VAL A 344 -3.95 -15.91 -1.76
CA VAL A 344 -3.11 -16.20 -2.93
C VAL A 344 -2.03 -15.13 -3.09
N GLU A 345 -2.35 -13.85 -2.89
CA GLU A 345 -1.37 -12.77 -2.95
C GLU A 345 -0.36 -12.84 -1.80
N THR A 346 -0.76 -13.32 -0.62
CA THR A 346 0.16 -13.55 0.50
C THR A 346 1.15 -14.66 0.17
N ILE A 347 0.68 -15.77 -0.41
CA ILE A 347 1.54 -16.86 -0.88
C ILE A 347 2.48 -16.35 -1.98
N ASN A 348 1.95 -15.61 -2.96
CA ASN A 348 2.74 -15.03 -4.06
C ASN A 348 3.87 -14.12 -3.52
N THR A 349 3.55 -13.29 -2.53
CA THR A 349 4.53 -12.42 -1.86
C THR A 349 5.65 -13.24 -1.20
N GLY A 350 5.31 -14.29 -0.45
CA GLY A 350 6.29 -15.17 0.17
C GLY A 350 7.18 -15.90 -0.85
N LEU A 351 6.59 -16.38 -1.94
CA LEU A 351 7.34 -17.00 -3.04
C LEU A 351 8.29 -16.02 -3.70
N ASN A 352 7.90 -14.75 -3.89
CA ASN A 352 8.76 -13.69 -4.41
C ASN A 352 9.95 -13.38 -3.49
N MET A 353 9.76 -13.44 -2.16
CA MET A 353 10.88 -13.30 -1.22
C MET A 353 11.87 -14.45 -1.38
N VAL A 354 11.39 -15.70 -1.42
CA VAL A 354 12.25 -16.89 -1.55
C VAL A 354 12.94 -16.92 -2.92
N MET A 355 12.27 -16.48 -3.98
CA MET A 355 12.80 -16.34 -5.33
C MET A 355 14.07 -15.48 -5.36
N MET A 356 14.12 -14.40 -4.57
CA MET A 356 15.30 -13.55 -4.45
C MET A 356 16.30 -14.08 -3.42
N TYR A 357 15.83 -14.69 -2.34
CA TYR A 357 16.67 -15.20 -1.26
C TYR A 357 17.61 -16.33 -1.72
N GLU A 358 17.12 -17.27 -2.53
CA GLU A 358 17.94 -18.40 -3.00
C GLU A 358 19.20 -17.95 -3.78
N PRO A 359 19.12 -17.21 -4.88
CA PRO A 359 20.30 -16.80 -5.64
C PRO A 359 21.14 -15.75 -4.92
N LEU A 360 20.52 -14.77 -4.24
CA LEU A 360 21.26 -13.64 -3.66
C LEU A 360 21.92 -13.98 -2.32
N ILE A 361 21.38 -14.93 -1.56
CA ILE A 361 21.84 -15.23 -0.20
C ILE A 361 22.43 -16.63 -0.09
N ILE A 362 21.70 -17.66 -0.51
CA ILE A 362 22.14 -19.06 -0.34
C ILE A 362 23.25 -19.40 -1.33
N ARG A 363 23.07 -19.02 -2.60
CA ARG A 363 24.02 -19.31 -3.69
C ARG A 363 24.90 -18.10 -4.02
N HIS A 364 25.09 -17.20 -3.06
CA HIS A 364 25.86 -15.98 -3.27
C HIS A 364 27.29 -16.28 -3.74
N GLY A 365 27.73 -15.61 -4.79
CA GLY A 365 29.07 -15.77 -5.37
C GLY A 365 29.30 -17.08 -6.15
N THR A 366 28.30 -17.96 -6.31
CA THR A 366 28.46 -19.20 -7.08
C THR A 366 28.05 -19.03 -8.54
N GLU A 367 28.67 -19.80 -9.44
CA GLU A 367 28.32 -19.80 -10.86
C GLU A 367 26.88 -20.28 -11.12
N ASP A 368 26.37 -21.16 -10.25
CA ASP A 368 25.01 -21.73 -10.37
C ASP A 368 23.93 -20.66 -10.28
N ALA A 369 24.15 -19.62 -9.48
CA ALA A 369 23.23 -18.49 -9.36
C ALA A 369 23.06 -17.75 -10.69
N THR A 370 24.09 -17.67 -11.53
CA THR A 370 23.98 -17.01 -12.86
C THR A 370 23.56 -17.95 -13.99
N LYS A 371 23.70 -19.27 -13.81
CA LYS A 371 23.37 -20.27 -14.82
C LYS A 371 21.90 -20.65 -14.79
N PHE A 372 21.36 -20.91 -13.60
CA PHE A 372 20.02 -21.48 -13.43
C PHE A 372 19.00 -20.45 -12.96
N PHE A 373 17.77 -20.57 -13.46
CA PHE A 373 16.63 -19.84 -12.92
C PHE A 373 16.46 -20.17 -11.42
N PRO A 374 16.08 -19.18 -10.59
CA PRO A 374 15.64 -19.45 -9.22
C PRO A 374 14.50 -20.46 -9.22
N LEU A 375 14.50 -21.37 -8.25
CA LEU A 375 13.52 -22.46 -8.23
C LEU A 375 12.07 -21.91 -8.17
N MET A 376 11.87 -20.88 -7.35
CA MET A 376 10.56 -20.25 -7.15
C MET A 376 10.13 -19.35 -8.30
N LEU A 377 11.00 -19.04 -9.26
CA LEU A 377 10.57 -18.32 -10.47
C LEU A 377 9.54 -19.16 -11.27
N THR A 378 9.59 -20.49 -11.16
CA THR A 378 8.62 -21.37 -11.83
C THR A 378 7.19 -21.25 -11.31
N SER A 379 7.01 -20.82 -10.06
CA SER A 379 5.67 -20.60 -9.49
C SER A 379 5.03 -19.29 -9.95
N GLU A 380 5.82 -18.36 -10.46
CA GLU A 380 5.39 -17.01 -10.77
C GLU A 380 4.24 -16.98 -11.81
N PRO A 381 4.33 -17.65 -12.98
CA PRO A 381 3.24 -17.64 -13.95
C PRO A 381 1.96 -18.30 -13.42
N ILE A 382 2.10 -19.30 -12.55
CA ILE A 382 0.97 -19.99 -11.93
C ILE A 382 0.23 -19.05 -10.97
N MET A 383 0.98 -18.31 -10.16
CA MET A 383 0.39 -17.36 -9.20
C MET A 383 -0.30 -16.20 -9.89
N ILE A 384 0.30 -15.63 -10.95
CA ILE A 384 -0.34 -14.55 -11.72
C ILE A 384 -1.70 -15.02 -12.24
N VAL A 385 -1.72 -16.18 -12.89
CA VAL A 385 -2.93 -16.72 -13.50
C VAL A 385 -3.98 -17.08 -12.46
N ALA A 386 -3.57 -17.60 -11.30
CA ALA A 386 -4.45 -17.85 -10.16
C ALA A 386 -5.11 -16.56 -9.62
N ILE A 387 -4.42 -15.41 -9.74
CA ILE A 387 -4.95 -14.10 -9.34
C ILE A 387 -5.82 -13.48 -10.45
N SER A 388 -5.33 -13.46 -11.69
CA SER A 388 -5.99 -12.74 -12.80
C SER A 388 -7.27 -13.43 -13.27
N THR A 389 -7.30 -14.77 -13.33
CA THR A 389 -8.46 -15.50 -13.87
C THR A 389 -9.73 -15.27 -13.05
N PRO A 390 -9.74 -15.38 -11.70
CA PRO A 390 -10.93 -15.08 -10.90
C PRO A 390 -11.38 -13.62 -10.99
N ILE A 391 -10.45 -12.68 -11.13
CA ILE A 391 -10.75 -11.25 -11.31
C ILE A 391 -11.44 -11.02 -12.66
N GLN A 392 -10.91 -11.60 -13.74
CA GLN A 392 -11.50 -11.50 -15.08
C GLN A 392 -12.90 -12.14 -15.13
N ILE A 393 -13.09 -13.30 -14.49
CA ILE A 393 -14.41 -13.95 -14.36
C ILE A 393 -15.39 -13.06 -13.58
N PHE A 394 -14.93 -12.42 -12.49
CA PHE A 394 -15.76 -11.48 -11.72
C PHE A 394 -16.25 -10.32 -12.58
N PHE A 395 -15.36 -9.69 -13.36
CA PHE A 395 -15.74 -8.60 -14.26
C PHE A 395 -16.59 -9.06 -15.44
N ALA A 396 -16.31 -10.23 -16.02
CA ALA A 396 -17.14 -10.82 -17.09
C ALA A 396 -18.58 -11.04 -16.62
N ARG A 397 -18.77 -11.57 -15.40
CA ARG A 397 -20.10 -11.71 -14.79
C ARG A 397 -20.78 -10.36 -14.58
N ARG A 398 -20.02 -9.35 -14.12
CA ARG A 398 -20.55 -7.99 -13.94
C ARG A 398 -21.02 -7.41 -15.27
N ILE A 399 -20.22 -7.56 -16.33
CA ILE A 399 -20.57 -7.14 -17.69
C ILE A 399 -21.84 -7.86 -18.16
N TRP A 400 -21.94 -9.17 -18.00
CA TRP A 400 -23.12 -9.95 -18.37
C TRP A 400 -24.40 -9.41 -17.72
N LYS A 401 -24.34 -9.14 -16.41
CA LYS A 401 -25.48 -8.61 -15.66
C LYS A 401 -25.93 -7.23 -16.15
N PHE A 402 -25.00 -6.37 -16.58
CA PHE A 402 -25.35 -5.05 -17.08
C PHE A 402 -25.68 -5.00 -18.57
N SER A 403 -25.11 -5.88 -19.40
CA SER A 403 -25.33 -5.90 -20.86
C SER A 403 -26.54 -6.75 -21.27
N GLY A 404 -26.90 -7.76 -20.47
CA GLY A 404 -27.91 -8.77 -20.84
C GLY A 404 -27.45 -9.74 -21.95
N SER A 405 -26.22 -9.61 -22.46
CA SER A 405 -25.68 -10.40 -23.58
C SER A 405 -24.45 -11.20 -23.16
N LEU A 406 -24.37 -12.44 -23.65
CA LEU A 406 -23.28 -13.38 -23.32
C LEU A 406 -22.06 -13.28 -24.23
N TRP A 407 -22.12 -12.53 -25.33
CA TRP A 407 -21.03 -12.46 -26.31
C TRP A 407 -19.73 -11.88 -25.74
N ILE A 408 -19.80 -10.68 -25.14
CA ILE A 408 -18.63 -10.02 -24.54
C ILE A 408 -18.08 -10.82 -23.33
N PRO A 409 -18.90 -11.24 -22.35
CA PRO A 409 -18.44 -12.10 -21.26
C PRO A 409 -17.81 -13.42 -21.75
N GLY A 410 -18.40 -14.06 -22.77
CA GLY A 410 -17.88 -15.27 -23.37
C GLY A 410 -16.49 -15.08 -23.99
N ALA A 411 -16.29 -13.98 -24.71
CA ALA A 411 -14.98 -13.60 -25.25
C ALA A 411 -13.94 -13.35 -24.16
N ILE A 412 -14.32 -12.65 -23.07
CA ILE A 412 -13.44 -12.43 -21.91
C ILE A 412 -13.05 -13.77 -21.26
N CYS A 413 -14.00 -14.66 -21.03
CA CYS A 413 -13.72 -15.98 -20.47
C CYS A 413 -12.80 -16.81 -21.38
N MET A 414 -13.00 -16.76 -22.70
CA MET A 414 -12.13 -17.44 -23.66
C MET A 414 -10.68 -16.92 -23.58
N LEU A 415 -10.50 -15.59 -23.58
CA LEU A 415 -9.18 -14.98 -23.44
C LEU A 415 -8.53 -15.32 -22.08
N ALA A 416 -9.30 -15.32 -20.99
CA ALA A 416 -8.84 -15.72 -19.67
C ALA A 416 -8.36 -17.18 -19.66
N MET A 417 -9.08 -18.09 -20.31
CA MET A 417 -8.68 -19.50 -20.43
C MET A 417 -7.42 -19.68 -21.29
N CYS A 418 -7.27 -18.92 -22.37
CA CYS A 418 -6.03 -18.92 -23.17
C CYS A 418 -4.84 -18.39 -22.35
N SER A 419 -5.04 -17.33 -21.57
CA SER A 419 -4.05 -16.79 -20.64
C SER A 419 -3.64 -17.83 -19.60
N LEU A 420 -4.63 -18.52 -19.00
CA LEU A 420 -4.39 -19.60 -18.05
C LEU A 420 -3.56 -20.74 -18.64
N ALA A 421 -3.92 -21.19 -19.84
CA ALA A 421 -3.17 -22.23 -20.55
C ALA A 421 -1.74 -21.78 -20.88
N GLY A 422 -1.57 -20.53 -21.35
CA GLY A 422 -0.27 -19.94 -21.66
C GLY A 422 0.63 -19.81 -20.43
N GLY A 423 0.09 -19.37 -19.29
CA GLY A 423 0.83 -19.24 -18.04
C GLY A 423 1.28 -20.60 -17.48
N ILE A 424 0.40 -21.60 -17.48
CA ILE A 424 0.77 -22.98 -17.09
C ILE A 424 1.86 -23.52 -18.04
N TRP A 425 1.71 -23.31 -19.35
CA TRP A 425 2.71 -23.74 -20.33
C TRP A 425 4.06 -23.06 -20.10
N THR A 426 4.05 -21.75 -19.79
CA THR A 426 5.26 -20.98 -19.44
C THR A 426 5.92 -21.52 -18.18
N ALA A 427 5.17 -21.84 -17.13
CA ALA A 427 5.69 -22.41 -15.89
C ALA A 427 6.36 -23.78 -16.13
N VAL A 428 5.69 -24.68 -16.85
CA VAL A 428 6.23 -26.01 -17.18
C VAL A 428 7.50 -25.88 -18.02
N LYS A 429 7.51 -25.00 -19.02
CA LYS A 429 8.67 -24.80 -19.89
C LYS A 429 9.84 -24.16 -19.13
N THR A 430 9.57 -23.25 -18.21
CA THR A 430 10.60 -22.63 -17.33
C THR A 430 11.24 -23.69 -16.43
N LYS A 431 10.43 -24.59 -15.85
CA LYS A 431 10.91 -25.71 -15.02
C LYS A 431 11.75 -26.72 -15.79
N ASN A 432 11.45 -26.94 -17.06
CA ASN A 432 12.17 -27.89 -17.91
C ASN A 432 13.48 -27.30 -18.46
N LEU A 433 13.48 -26.03 -18.88
CA LEU A 433 14.67 -25.39 -19.45
C LEU A 433 15.72 -25.06 -18.40
N ARG A 434 15.31 -24.64 -17.20
CA ARG A 434 16.12 -24.26 -16.02
C ARG A 434 17.24 -23.24 -16.22
N LEU A 435 17.68 -22.94 -17.43
CA LEU A 435 18.85 -22.11 -17.73
C LEU A 435 18.45 -20.73 -18.25
N PHE A 436 19.08 -19.68 -17.72
CA PHE A 436 18.84 -18.29 -18.17
C PHE A 436 19.15 -18.09 -19.66
N VAL A 437 20.19 -18.74 -20.18
CA VAL A 437 20.56 -18.70 -21.61
C VAL A 437 19.43 -19.18 -22.52
N MET A 438 18.57 -20.07 -21.99
CA MET A 438 17.43 -20.62 -22.72
C MET A 438 16.16 -19.79 -22.57
N LYS A 439 16.18 -18.66 -21.84
CA LYS A 439 15.03 -17.74 -21.69
C LYS A 439 14.32 -17.41 -23.00
N PRO A 440 14.99 -17.16 -24.15
CA PRO A 440 14.30 -16.88 -25.41
C PRO A 440 13.36 -18.02 -25.87
N ARG A 441 13.59 -19.27 -25.46
CA ARG A 441 12.67 -20.38 -25.77
C ARG A 441 11.33 -20.27 -25.05
N LEU A 442 11.20 -19.37 -24.06
CA LEU A 442 9.94 -19.05 -23.38
C LEU A 442 9.07 -18.04 -24.15
N HIS A 443 9.53 -17.47 -25.27
CA HIS A 443 8.78 -16.43 -25.98
C HIS A 443 7.37 -16.86 -26.39
N THR A 444 7.25 -18.01 -27.07
CA THR A 444 5.94 -18.48 -27.57
C THR A 444 4.90 -18.68 -26.46
N PRO A 445 5.16 -19.46 -25.39
CA PRO A 445 4.16 -19.64 -24.33
C PRO A 445 3.87 -18.34 -23.57
N ALA A 446 4.89 -17.53 -23.29
CA ALA A 446 4.72 -16.28 -22.56
C ALA A 446 3.93 -15.25 -23.36
N LEU A 447 4.13 -15.16 -24.68
CA LEU A 447 3.36 -14.25 -25.53
C LEU A 447 1.89 -14.63 -25.62
N VAL A 448 1.57 -15.93 -25.74
CA VAL A 448 0.17 -16.39 -25.70
C VAL A 448 -0.48 -15.93 -24.40
N TRP A 449 0.22 -16.08 -23.28
CA TRP A 449 -0.26 -15.66 -21.98
C TRP A 449 -0.43 -14.13 -21.88
N PHE A 450 0.64 -13.36 -22.09
CA PHE A 450 0.63 -11.90 -21.90
C PHE A 450 -0.33 -11.19 -22.84
N VAL A 451 -0.36 -11.57 -24.12
CA VAL A 451 -1.22 -10.92 -25.12
C VAL A 451 -2.70 -11.20 -24.83
N THR A 452 -3.05 -12.45 -24.49
CA THR A 452 -4.45 -12.78 -24.21
C THR A 452 -4.93 -12.18 -22.88
N ALA A 453 -4.07 -12.10 -21.87
CA ALA A 453 -4.38 -11.40 -20.62
C ALA A 453 -4.60 -9.90 -20.85
N ALA A 454 -3.67 -9.22 -21.54
CA ALA A 454 -3.79 -7.80 -21.85
C ALA A 454 -5.04 -7.50 -22.70
N ALA A 455 -5.34 -8.34 -23.69
CA ALA A 455 -6.54 -8.23 -24.50
C ALA A 455 -7.82 -8.36 -23.67
N ALA A 456 -7.86 -9.31 -22.72
CA ALA A 456 -9.00 -9.47 -21.82
C ALA A 456 -9.22 -8.22 -20.96
N ASP A 457 -8.15 -7.61 -20.45
CA ASP A 457 -8.26 -6.44 -19.58
C ASP A 457 -8.68 -5.17 -20.32
N ILE A 458 -8.16 -4.97 -21.54
CA ILE A 458 -8.60 -3.88 -22.42
C ILE A 458 -10.08 -4.06 -22.75
N LEU A 459 -10.49 -5.28 -23.09
CA LEU A 459 -11.88 -5.59 -23.39
C LEU A 459 -12.79 -5.36 -22.19
N ILE A 460 -12.39 -5.79 -20.98
CA ILE A 460 -13.14 -5.53 -19.73
C ILE A 460 -13.30 -4.04 -19.49
N THR A 461 -12.18 -3.30 -19.54
CA THR A 461 -12.14 -1.87 -19.22
C THR A 461 -13.03 -1.08 -20.17
N PHE A 462 -12.89 -1.30 -21.48
CA PHE A 462 -13.67 -0.59 -22.49
C PHE A 462 -15.15 -0.99 -22.46
N SER A 463 -15.44 -2.28 -22.30
CA SER A 463 -16.82 -2.76 -22.22
C SER A 463 -17.56 -2.19 -21.01
N LEU A 464 -16.93 -2.20 -19.83
CA LEU A 464 -17.54 -1.66 -18.61
C LEU A 464 -17.75 -0.14 -18.74
N ALA A 465 -16.77 0.59 -19.27
CA ALA A 465 -16.89 2.03 -19.51
C ALA A 465 -18.03 2.37 -20.47
N LEU A 466 -18.13 1.66 -21.60
CA LEU A 466 -19.20 1.87 -22.59
C LEU A 466 -20.59 1.53 -22.05
N ILE A 467 -20.73 0.42 -21.31
CA ILE A 467 -22.00 0.01 -20.72
C ILE A 467 -22.47 1.05 -19.69
N LEU A 468 -21.55 1.54 -18.85
CA LEU A 468 -21.86 2.60 -17.89
C LEU A 468 -22.24 3.90 -18.59
N TYR A 469 -21.53 4.27 -19.67
CA TYR A 469 -21.85 5.47 -20.45
C TYR A 469 -23.26 5.41 -21.05
N LYS A 470 -23.65 4.27 -21.62
CA LYS A 470 -24.99 4.05 -22.19
C LYS A 470 -26.11 4.05 -21.14
N ARG A 471 -25.78 3.87 -19.86
CA ARG A 471 -26.75 3.87 -18.74
C ARG A 471 -26.92 5.25 -18.09
N LYS A 472 -26.34 6.30 -18.68
CA LYS A 472 -26.68 7.67 -18.28
C LYS A 472 -28.18 7.89 -18.47
N THR A 473 -28.79 8.41 -17.41
CA THR A 473 -30.25 8.56 -17.26
C THR A 473 -30.74 9.94 -17.70
N GLY A 474 -29.83 10.87 -17.98
CA GLY A 474 -30.13 12.28 -18.25
C GLY A 474 -30.26 13.11 -16.97
N HIS A 475 -30.31 12.47 -15.79
CA HIS A 475 -30.32 13.18 -14.52
C HIS A 475 -28.90 13.59 -14.13
N SER A 476 -28.66 14.91 -14.02
CA SER A 476 -27.33 15.50 -13.84
C SER A 476 -26.52 14.89 -12.69
N THR A 477 -27.20 14.53 -11.60
CA THR A 477 -26.58 13.95 -10.39
C THR A 477 -26.11 12.51 -10.63
N THR A 478 -27.00 11.68 -11.18
CA THR A 478 -26.72 10.27 -11.47
C THR A 478 -25.65 10.17 -12.55
N ASP A 479 -25.73 11.02 -13.57
CA ASP A 479 -24.80 11.03 -14.70
C ASP A 479 -23.41 11.54 -14.31
N ALA A 480 -23.32 12.48 -13.36
CA ALA A 480 -22.05 12.92 -12.78
C ALA A 480 -21.37 11.80 -11.98
N LEU A 481 -22.13 11.04 -11.18
CA LEU A 481 -21.59 9.88 -10.48
C LEU A 481 -21.13 8.78 -11.45
N ILE A 482 -21.96 8.44 -12.44
CA ILE A 482 -21.61 7.48 -13.50
C ILE A 482 -20.32 7.94 -14.21
N GLY A 483 -20.18 9.23 -14.50
CA GLY A 483 -18.96 9.80 -15.08
C GLY A 483 -17.71 9.59 -14.21
N ARG A 484 -17.81 9.76 -12.89
CA ARG A 484 -16.72 9.48 -11.94
C ARG A 484 -16.37 7.99 -11.90
N ILE A 485 -17.35 7.10 -11.92
CA ILE A 485 -17.14 5.64 -11.94
C ILE A 485 -16.44 5.24 -13.24
N ILE A 486 -16.84 5.79 -14.39
CA ILE A 486 -16.18 5.56 -15.68
C ILE A 486 -14.72 6.04 -15.63
N ALA A 487 -14.48 7.27 -15.18
CA ALA A 487 -13.13 7.82 -15.09
C ALA A 487 -12.23 6.97 -14.18
N PHE A 488 -12.73 6.55 -13.02
CA PHE A 488 -12.02 5.66 -12.10
C PHE A 488 -11.72 4.30 -12.75
N THR A 489 -12.70 3.70 -13.42
CA THR A 489 -12.55 2.42 -14.13
C THR A 489 -11.48 2.52 -15.23
N LEU A 490 -11.54 3.57 -16.05
CA LEU A 490 -10.57 3.82 -17.12
C LEU A 490 -9.16 4.07 -16.55
N GLN A 491 -9.04 4.80 -15.43
CA GLN A 491 -7.75 5.05 -14.78
C GLN A 491 -7.11 3.74 -14.28
N THR A 492 -7.89 2.87 -13.63
CA THR A 492 -7.39 1.57 -13.17
C THR A 492 -7.02 0.64 -14.32
N GLY A 493 -7.84 0.59 -15.38
CA GLY A 493 -7.59 -0.25 -16.54
C GLY A 493 -6.44 0.24 -17.44
N PHE A 494 -6.23 1.56 -17.51
CA PHE A 494 -5.09 2.16 -18.20
C PHE A 494 -3.78 1.78 -17.53
N LEU A 495 -3.71 1.82 -16.19
CA LEU A 495 -2.51 1.45 -15.45
C LEU A 495 -2.14 -0.02 -15.67
N THR A 496 -3.10 -0.95 -15.62
CA THR A 496 -2.85 -2.38 -15.90
C THR A 496 -2.40 -2.59 -17.34
N ALA A 497 -3.03 -1.92 -18.31
CA ALA A 497 -2.65 -2.04 -19.72
C ALA A 497 -1.25 -1.51 -19.98
N LEU A 498 -0.87 -0.37 -19.39
CA LEU A 498 0.46 0.23 -19.53
C LEU A 498 1.55 -0.71 -19.01
N LEU A 499 1.34 -1.32 -17.84
CA LEU A 499 2.29 -2.26 -17.24
C LEU A 499 2.41 -3.54 -18.08
N ALA A 500 1.29 -4.11 -18.55
CA ALA A 500 1.29 -5.30 -19.38
C ALA A 500 1.97 -5.07 -20.74
N ILE A 501 1.72 -3.91 -21.38
CA ILE A 501 2.39 -3.53 -22.63
C ILE A 501 3.90 -3.36 -22.38
N SER A 502 4.29 -2.73 -21.27
CA SER A 502 5.69 -2.55 -20.91
C SER A 502 6.39 -3.89 -20.69
N ASP A 503 5.77 -4.83 -19.98
CA ASP A 503 6.30 -6.18 -19.79
C ASP A 503 6.55 -6.87 -21.14
N VAL A 504 5.56 -6.91 -22.04
CA VAL A 504 5.69 -7.52 -23.37
C VAL A 504 6.81 -6.85 -24.19
N ILE A 505 6.88 -5.51 -24.19
CA ILE A 505 7.92 -4.77 -24.91
C ILE A 505 9.32 -5.17 -24.40
N PHE A 506 9.55 -5.11 -23.09
CA PHE A 506 10.87 -5.41 -22.54
C PHE A 506 11.22 -6.91 -22.62
N PHE A 507 10.22 -7.78 -22.53
CA PHE A 507 10.39 -9.22 -22.70
C PHE A 507 10.89 -9.56 -24.11
N LEU A 508 10.37 -8.89 -25.15
CA LEU A 508 10.78 -9.09 -26.53
C LEU A 508 12.06 -8.32 -26.90
N ALA A 509 12.19 -7.08 -26.46
CA ALA A 509 13.31 -6.21 -26.81
C ALA A 509 14.63 -6.68 -26.18
N LEU A 510 14.59 -7.18 -24.94
CA LEU A 510 15.79 -7.57 -24.19
C LEU A 510 15.67 -9.01 -23.64
N PRO A 511 15.71 -10.04 -24.50
CA PRO A 511 15.35 -11.42 -24.14
C PRO A 511 16.39 -12.13 -23.25
N ARG A 512 17.58 -11.55 -23.08
CA ARG A 512 18.68 -12.10 -22.25
C ARG A 512 18.81 -11.45 -20.87
N VAL A 513 18.06 -10.38 -20.60
CA VAL A 513 18.01 -9.70 -19.29
C VAL A 513 16.62 -9.82 -18.69
N THR A 514 16.45 -9.45 -17.43
CA THR A 514 15.20 -9.64 -16.68
C THR A 514 14.41 -8.35 -16.45
N ILE A 515 14.65 -7.30 -17.23
CA ILE A 515 13.97 -6.00 -17.08
C ILE A 515 12.44 -6.12 -17.15
N ASN A 516 11.94 -7.05 -17.94
CA ASN A 516 10.50 -7.33 -18.03
C ASN A 516 9.86 -7.67 -16.66
N PHE A 517 10.60 -8.36 -15.78
CA PHE A 517 10.12 -8.73 -14.44
C PHE A 517 9.86 -7.55 -13.51
N ILE A 518 10.38 -6.35 -13.79
CA ILE A 518 9.98 -5.15 -13.05
C ILE A 518 8.47 -4.95 -13.22
N TRP A 519 7.99 -5.03 -14.45
CA TRP A 519 6.61 -4.77 -14.81
C TRP A 519 5.70 -5.94 -14.44
N ASP A 520 6.12 -7.16 -14.75
CA ASP A 520 5.40 -8.41 -14.49
C ASP A 520 5.08 -8.59 -12.98
N LEU A 521 6.09 -8.43 -12.13
CA LEU A 521 5.93 -8.56 -10.67
C LEU A 521 5.03 -7.45 -10.10
N ILE A 522 5.05 -6.24 -10.66
CA ILE A 522 4.14 -5.16 -10.24
C ILE A 522 2.70 -5.44 -10.69
N LEU A 523 2.53 -5.94 -11.92
CA LEU A 523 1.24 -6.14 -12.56
C LEU A 523 0.30 -7.02 -11.73
N THR A 524 0.81 -8.13 -11.17
CA THR A 524 0.04 -9.03 -10.28
C THR A 524 -0.70 -8.30 -9.17
N LYS A 525 0.03 -7.49 -8.39
CA LYS A 525 -0.53 -6.74 -7.27
C LYS A 525 -1.48 -5.64 -7.71
N ILE A 526 -1.21 -5.01 -8.86
CA ILE A 526 -2.09 -3.98 -9.41
C ILE A 526 -3.46 -4.55 -9.77
N TYR A 527 -3.55 -5.81 -10.25
CA TYR A 527 -4.85 -6.45 -10.46
C TYR A 527 -5.68 -6.53 -9.18
N ALA A 528 -5.10 -7.10 -8.11
CA ALA A 528 -5.78 -7.25 -6.83
C ALA A 528 -6.15 -5.88 -6.24
N ASN A 529 -5.22 -4.92 -6.24
CA ASN A 529 -5.45 -3.57 -5.73
C ASN A 529 -6.52 -2.80 -6.52
N SER A 530 -6.57 -2.96 -7.85
CA SER A 530 -7.57 -2.29 -8.70
C SER A 530 -8.98 -2.83 -8.41
N LEU A 531 -9.11 -4.15 -8.26
CA LEU A 531 -10.39 -4.76 -7.89
C LEU A 531 -10.84 -4.33 -6.49
N LEU A 532 -9.97 -4.42 -5.48
CA LEU A 532 -10.32 -4.04 -4.11
C LEU A 532 -10.61 -2.55 -3.99
N SER A 533 -9.88 -1.69 -4.70
CA SER A 533 -10.17 -0.25 -4.75
C SER A 533 -11.54 0.02 -5.36
N THR A 534 -11.92 -0.71 -6.42
CA THR A 534 -13.27 -0.61 -7.03
C THR A 534 -14.36 -1.04 -6.04
N LEU A 535 -14.13 -2.10 -5.27
CA LEU A 535 -15.08 -2.57 -4.26
C LEU A 535 -15.21 -1.60 -3.08
N ASN A 536 -14.09 -1.02 -2.64
CA ASN A 536 -14.04 -0.10 -1.52
C ASN A 536 -14.66 1.27 -1.84
N ALA A 537 -14.49 1.78 -3.06
CA ALA A 537 -15.04 3.06 -3.51
C ALA A 537 -16.58 3.13 -3.45
N ARG A 538 -17.29 1.99 -3.45
CA ARG A 538 -18.76 1.93 -3.42
C ARG A 538 -19.38 2.68 -2.24
N ALA A 539 -18.80 2.61 -1.06
CA ALA A 539 -19.31 3.27 0.14
C ALA A 539 -19.19 4.78 0.02
N GLU A 540 -18.11 5.27 -0.57
CA GLU A 540 -17.96 6.70 -0.84
C GLU A 540 -18.99 7.19 -1.85
N TRP A 541 -19.22 6.44 -2.93
CA TRP A 541 -20.25 6.75 -3.91
C TRP A 541 -21.67 6.76 -3.30
N ASN A 542 -21.99 5.78 -2.45
CA ASN A 542 -23.28 5.71 -1.77
C ASN A 542 -23.47 6.88 -0.80
N ASN A 543 -22.45 7.22 0.00
CA ASN A 543 -22.53 8.36 0.93
C ASN A 543 -22.72 9.70 0.18
N GLN A 544 -22.10 9.86 -1.00
CA GLN A 544 -22.28 11.05 -1.83
C GLN A 544 -23.72 11.16 -2.36
N LEU A 545 -24.30 10.05 -2.81
CA LEU A 545 -25.71 10.01 -3.23
C LEU A 545 -26.67 10.35 -2.10
N GLU A 546 -26.45 9.79 -0.90
CA GLU A 546 -27.27 10.08 0.28
C GLU A 546 -27.18 11.55 0.69
N ALA A 547 -25.97 12.13 0.69
CA ALA A 547 -25.77 13.55 1.02
C ALA A 547 -26.51 14.46 0.03
N GLN A 548 -26.39 14.20 -1.27
CA GLN A 548 -27.06 14.99 -2.30
C GLN A 548 -28.58 14.81 -2.28
N ARG A 549 -29.07 13.59 -1.99
CA ARG A 549 -30.51 13.34 -1.79
C ARG A 549 -31.05 14.18 -0.63
N ASN A 550 -30.33 14.22 0.48
CA ASN A 550 -30.75 15.00 1.64
C ASN A 550 -30.78 16.49 1.29
N ASP A 551 -29.77 17.02 0.58
CA ASP A 551 -29.74 18.42 0.15
C ASP A 551 -30.93 18.79 -0.76
N LEU A 552 -31.31 17.92 -1.69
CA LEU A 552 -32.49 18.10 -2.55
C LEU A 552 -33.79 18.15 -1.74
N ILE A 553 -33.98 17.19 -0.82
CA ILE A 553 -35.15 17.17 0.08
C ILE A 553 -35.20 18.45 0.91
N PHE A 554 -34.07 18.94 1.42
CA PHE A 554 -34.04 20.20 2.18
C PHE A 554 -34.43 21.41 1.33
N HIS A 555 -34.03 21.44 0.06
CA HIS A 555 -34.41 22.51 -0.86
C HIS A 555 -35.92 22.50 -1.14
N ASP A 556 -36.52 21.34 -1.39
CA ASP A 556 -37.97 21.20 -1.62
C ASP A 556 -38.78 21.54 -0.36
N VAL A 557 -38.30 21.15 0.82
CA VAL A 557 -38.91 21.54 2.11
C VAL A 557 -38.79 23.05 2.33
N GLN A 558 -37.66 23.68 2.00
CA GLN A 558 -37.54 25.13 2.10
C GLN A 558 -38.45 25.88 1.13
N GLN A 559 -38.65 25.35 -0.09
CA GLN A 559 -39.58 25.94 -1.06
C GLN A 559 -41.05 25.77 -0.65
N SER A 560 -41.41 24.65 -0.02
CA SER A 560 -42.78 24.43 0.50
C SER A 560 -43.12 25.21 1.78
N VAL A 561 -42.10 25.73 2.49
CA VAL A 561 -42.24 26.57 3.70
C VAL A 561 -42.10 28.08 3.39
N GLY A 562 -41.96 28.45 2.10
CA GLY A 562 -42.07 29.85 1.65
C GLY A 562 -43.45 30.46 1.98
N PRO A 563 -43.59 31.79 2.06
CA PRO A 563 -44.82 32.44 2.49
C PRO A 563 -45.98 32.00 1.59
N ARG A 564 -46.95 31.30 2.19
CA ARG A 564 -48.16 30.84 1.49
C ARG A 564 -48.83 32.04 0.82
N PRO A 565 -49.13 32.01 -0.49
CA PRO A 565 -50.04 32.99 -1.05
C PRO A 565 -51.41 32.78 -0.39
N VAL A 566 -51.99 33.86 0.15
CA VAL A 566 -53.37 33.87 0.63
C VAL A 566 -54.25 33.69 -0.60
N VAL A 567 -54.60 32.44 -0.91
CA VAL A 567 -55.60 32.12 -1.93
C VAL A 567 -56.90 31.81 -1.19
N SER A 568 -57.85 32.73 -1.31
CA SER A 568 -59.25 32.52 -0.97
C SER A 568 -59.92 31.62 -2.01
N GLY A 569 -60.57 30.54 -1.58
CA GLY A 569 -61.65 29.89 -2.34
C GLY A 569 -61.34 28.49 -2.89
N ASN A 570 -61.92 27.50 -2.21
CA ASN A 570 -62.44 26.22 -2.69
C ASN A 570 -61.89 25.62 -4.00
N SER A 571 -60.95 24.67 -3.86
CA SER A 571 -60.99 23.36 -4.51
C SER A 571 -59.75 22.56 -4.14
N PHE A 572 -59.93 21.38 -3.55
CA PHE A 572 -58.87 20.38 -3.38
C PHE A 572 -58.73 19.60 -4.70
N PRO A 573 -57.55 19.52 -5.33
CA PRO A 573 -57.25 18.46 -6.26
C PRO A 573 -56.72 17.25 -5.47
N HIS A 574 -57.51 16.18 -5.46
CA HIS A 574 -56.96 14.83 -5.33
C HIS A 574 -56.10 14.58 -6.57
N ASP A 575 -54.77 14.49 -6.38
CA ASP A 575 -53.85 13.64 -7.16
C ASP A 575 -52.41 14.10 -6.91
N ILE A 576 -51.82 13.64 -5.79
CA ILE A 576 -50.36 13.53 -5.71
C ILE A 576 -50.03 12.14 -6.24
N ALA A 577 -49.83 12.04 -7.55
CA ALA A 577 -49.24 10.85 -8.15
C ALA A 577 -47.87 10.60 -7.47
N PRO A 578 -47.55 9.36 -7.09
CA PRO A 578 -46.24 9.04 -6.55
C PRO A 578 -45.19 9.37 -7.61
N THR A 579 -44.37 10.38 -7.36
CA THR A 579 -43.27 10.74 -8.24
C THR A 579 -42.36 9.54 -8.44
N ASN A 580 -42.08 9.19 -9.70
CA ASN A 580 -41.22 8.10 -10.19
C ASN A 580 -39.74 8.17 -9.74
N TYR A 581 -39.42 8.78 -8.59
CA TYR A 581 -38.07 8.84 -8.04
C TYR A 581 -37.62 7.50 -7.43
N GLU A 582 -38.52 6.63 -6.98
CA GLU A 582 -38.11 5.36 -6.35
C GLU A 582 -37.61 4.31 -7.36
N SER A 583 -38.06 4.32 -8.61
CA SER A 583 -37.71 3.30 -9.61
C SER A 583 -36.37 3.54 -10.31
N SER A 584 -35.81 4.76 -10.23
CA SER A 584 -34.55 5.12 -10.91
C SER A 584 -33.29 4.91 -10.06
N PHE A 585 -33.44 4.62 -8.76
CA PHE A 585 -32.32 4.59 -7.80
C PHE A 585 -31.82 3.18 -7.42
N TYR A 586 -32.48 2.11 -7.91
CA TYR A 586 -32.05 0.72 -7.69
C TYR A 586 -30.86 0.26 -8.56
N VAL A 587 -30.19 1.17 -9.28
CA VAL A 587 -29.13 0.81 -10.23
C VAL A 587 -27.80 0.44 -9.56
N LEU A 588 -27.62 0.72 -8.26
CA LEU A 588 -26.34 0.55 -7.56
C LEU A 588 -26.33 -0.49 -6.42
N GLU A 589 -27.47 -1.10 -6.08
CA GLU A 589 -27.59 -2.08 -4.99
C GLU A 589 -27.95 -3.49 -5.47
N VAL A 590 -27.24 -4.04 -6.45
CA VAL A 590 -27.41 -5.47 -6.73
C VAL A 590 -26.05 -6.18 -6.79
N PRO A 591 -25.75 -7.12 -5.86
CA PRO A 591 -24.49 -7.84 -5.76
C PRO A 591 -24.09 -8.66 -7.00
#